data_AF-A0A970AVJ9-F1
#
_entry.id   AF-A0A970AVJ9-F1
#
_cell.length_a   1.000
_cell.length_b   1.000
_cell.length_c   1.000
_cell.angle_alpha   90.00
_cell.angle_beta   90.00
_cell.angle_gamma   90.00
#
_symmetry.space_group_name_H-M   'P 1'
#
loop_
_entity.id
_entity.type
_entity.pdbx_description
1 polymer ?
#
loop_
_entity_poly.entity_id
_entity_poly.type
_entity_poly.pdbx_seq_one_letter_code
_entity_poly.pdbx_strand_id
1 'polypeptide(L)'
;GTKLASISSLIYAAFAGGWSYFAFSTMKDEGQVALNSKVFEYLAIISFASLVFFYPFIRPVFELLFPISYFEGLVVIPYLYLSPLLLMLFQTVGNQFLVVKKSYLSTVSLGLGALLNVVLNRLLIPLWGVEGAAVATVVGYTTSVIAVCLVTSHMQLHRMSRRTLVASGLVVAYVITNRLFFFENLLWQIVLTLVVMASYVYMYRAELRMACRRLKTRS
;
A
#
# COMPACT_ATOMS: atom_id res chain seq x y z
N GLY A 1 2.37 13.79 -11.76
CA GLY A 1 2.92 12.83 -10.79
C GLY A 1 2.81 13.30 -9.35
N THR A 2 3.60 14.31 -8.96
CA THR A 2 3.74 14.75 -7.55
C THR A 2 2.43 15.13 -6.86
N LYS A 3 1.50 15.84 -7.52
CA LYS A 3 0.21 16.25 -6.92
C LYS A 3 -0.67 15.07 -6.44
N LEU A 4 -0.73 13.97 -7.21
CA LEU A 4 -1.51 12.78 -6.83
C LEU A 4 -0.77 11.94 -5.78
N ALA A 5 0.56 11.85 -5.88
CA ALA A 5 1.39 11.25 -4.83
C ALA A 5 1.28 12.00 -3.48
N SER A 6 1.04 13.32 -3.50
CA SER A 6 0.81 14.09 -2.28
C SER A 6 -0.46 13.65 -1.52
N ILE A 7 -1.49 13.15 -2.20
CA ILE A 7 -2.71 12.63 -1.55
C ILE A 7 -2.34 11.40 -0.70
N SER A 8 -1.65 10.43 -1.29
CA SER A 8 -1.21 9.24 -0.57
C SER A 8 -0.17 9.54 0.51
N SER A 9 0.69 10.55 0.29
CA SER A 9 1.64 11.01 1.31
C SER A 9 0.95 11.69 2.49
N LEU A 10 -0.17 12.38 2.27
CA LEU A 10 -0.97 12.98 3.33
C LEU A 10 -1.67 11.91 4.19
N ILE A 11 -2.19 10.85 3.56
CA ILE A 11 -2.72 9.67 4.27
C ILE A 11 -1.64 9.04 5.15
N TYR A 12 -0.45 8.82 4.56
CA TYR A 12 0.71 8.31 5.29
C TYR A 12 1.09 9.21 6.47
N ALA A 13 1.20 10.52 6.26
CA ALA A 13 1.60 11.46 7.31
C ALA A 13 0.60 11.50 8.47
N ALA A 14 -0.71 11.51 8.16
CA ALA A 14 -1.77 11.47 9.16
C ALA A 14 -1.71 10.18 10.00
N PHE A 15 -1.38 9.05 9.38
CA PHE A 15 -1.20 7.78 10.09
C PHE A 15 0.08 7.76 10.94
N ALA A 16 1.22 8.11 10.34
CA ALA A 16 2.53 8.05 10.98
C ALA A 16 2.62 8.93 12.23
N GLY A 17 1.94 10.10 12.22
CA GLY A 17 1.92 11.02 13.35
C GLY A 17 1.28 10.46 14.62
N GLY A 18 0.31 9.54 14.50
CA GLY A 18 -0.39 8.92 15.64
C GLY A 18 0.07 7.50 15.96
N TRP A 19 0.55 6.76 14.96
CA TRP A 19 0.82 5.33 15.10
C TRP A 19 1.90 5.00 16.12
N SER A 20 2.99 5.76 16.16
CA SER A 20 4.08 5.51 17.12
C SER A 20 3.58 5.62 18.56
N TYR A 21 2.81 6.67 18.89
CA TYR A 21 2.23 6.84 20.22
C TYR A 21 1.30 5.67 20.59
N PHE A 22 0.41 5.27 19.67
CA PHE A 22 -0.50 4.15 19.87
C PHE A 22 0.23 2.81 20.08
N ALA A 23 1.29 2.56 19.29
CA ALA A 23 2.09 1.35 19.41
C ALA A 23 2.82 1.27 20.76
N PHE A 24 3.29 2.41 21.29
CA PHE A 24 3.89 2.48 22.62
C PHE A 24 2.86 2.40 23.75
N SER A 25 1.66 2.98 23.60
CA SER A 25 0.64 2.92 24.64
C SER A 25 0.07 1.51 24.85
N THR A 26 0.02 0.71 23.78
CA THR A 26 -0.48 -0.67 23.79
C THR A 26 0.63 -1.72 23.98
N MET A 27 1.87 -1.29 24.28
CA MET A 27 3.03 -2.21 24.34
C MET A 27 3.02 -3.23 25.47
N LYS A 28 2.17 -3.01 26.49
CA LYS A 28 2.03 -3.91 27.65
C LYS A 28 0.78 -4.77 27.57
N ASP A 29 -0.03 -4.62 26.53
CA ASP A 29 -1.29 -5.34 26.39
C ASP A 29 -1.02 -6.77 25.90
N GLU A 30 -1.61 -7.76 26.57
CA GLU A 30 -1.47 -9.18 26.19
C GLU A 30 -1.95 -9.46 24.75
N GLY A 31 -2.85 -8.62 24.21
CA GLY A 31 -3.38 -8.70 22.86
C GLY A 31 -2.65 -7.88 21.78
N GLN A 32 -1.52 -7.26 22.11
CA GLN A 32 -0.85 -6.29 21.22
C GLN A 32 -0.54 -6.86 19.82
N VAL A 33 -0.02 -8.09 19.74
CA VAL A 33 0.34 -8.74 18.46
C VAL A 33 -0.88 -8.91 17.55
N ALA A 34 -2.01 -9.35 18.12
CA ALA A 34 -3.26 -9.52 17.37
C ALA A 34 -3.82 -8.18 16.91
N LEU A 35 -3.74 -7.16 17.77
CA LEU A 35 -4.19 -5.81 17.47
C LEU A 35 -3.36 -5.17 16.35
N ASN A 36 -2.03 -5.21 16.45
CA ASN A 36 -1.12 -4.69 15.42
C ASN A 36 -1.31 -5.42 14.08
N SER A 37 -1.51 -6.73 14.11
CA SER A 37 -1.76 -7.53 12.91
C SER A 37 -3.09 -7.15 12.25
N LYS A 38 -4.12 -6.85 13.04
CA LYS A 38 -5.41 -6.36 12.53
C LYS A 38 -5.32 -4.96 11.96
N VAL A 39 -4.59 -4.05 12.61
CA VAL A 39 -4.36 -2.71 12.07
C VAL A 39 -3.63 -2.77 10.75
N PHE A 40 -2.56 -3.59 10.65
CA PHE A 40 -1.87 -3.82 9.39
C PHE A 40 -2.82 -4.32 8.29
N GLU A 41 -3.63 -5.34 8.59
CA GLU A 41 -4.59 -5.91 7.64
C GLU A 41 -5.57 -4.84 7.12
N TYR A 42 -6.11 -4.00 8.01
CA TYR A 42 -7.03 -2.93 7.63
C TYR A 42 -6.35 -1.81 6.83
N LEU A 43 -5.15 -1.41 7.21
CA LEU A 43 -4.39 -0.41 6.45
C LEU A 43 -4.03 -0.91 5.06
N ALA A 44 -3.67 -2.19 4.94
CA ALA A 44 -3.34 -2.80 3.66
C ALA A 44 -4.55 -2.79 2.72
N ILE A 45 -5.71 -3.27 3.18
CA ILE A 45 -6.92 -3.28 2.35
C ILE A 45 -7.41 -1.86 2.02
N ILE A 46 -7.34 -0.91 2.95
CA ILE A 46 -7.71 0.49 2.69
C ILE A 46 -6.78 1.09 1.62
N SER A 47 -5.48 0.83 1.71
CA SER A 47 -4.48 1.32 0.75
C SER A 47 -4.67 0.71 -0.64
N PHE A 48 -4.98 -0.58 -0.72
CA PHE A 48 -5.21 -1.25 -2.01
C PHE A 48 -6.55 -0.84 -2.61
N ALA A 49 -7.60 -0.74 -1.81
CA ALA A 49 -8.93 -0.29 -2.25
C ALA A 49 -8.90 1.17 -2.71
N SER A 50 -8.15 2.05 -2.03
CA SER A 50 -8.03 3.45 -2.45
C SER A 50 -7.36 3.55 -3.81
N LEU A 51 -6.26 2.83 -4.05
CA LEU A 51 -5.62 2.80 -5.37
C LEU A 51 -6.58 2.29 -6.45
N VAL A 52 -7.26 1.17 -6.23
CA VAL A 52 -8.22 0.57 -7.19
C VAL A 52 -9.36 1.54 -7.50
N PHE A 53 -9.85 2.26 -6.50
CA PHE A 53 -10.88 3.27 -6.66
C PHE A 53 -10.39 4.48 -7.46
N PHE A 54 -9.19 5.00 -7.16
CA PHE A 54 -8.66 6.19 -7.82
C PHE A 54 -8.16 5.94 -9.25
N TYR A 55 -7.80 4.70 -9.59
CA TYR A 55 -7.12 4.40 -10.86
C TYR A 55 -7.87 4.88 -12.12
N PRO A 56 -9.19 4.65 -12.30
CA PRO A 56 -9.90 5.12 -13.50
C PRO A 56 -9.96 6.64 -13.63
N PHE A 57 -9.82 7.36 -12.52
CA PHE A 57 -9.82 8.83 -12.50
C PHE A 57 -8.45 9.42 -12.87
N ILE A 58 -7.37 8.63 -12.86
CA ILE A 58 -6.01 9.12 -13.13
C ILE A 58 -5.95 9.81 -14.49
N ARG A 59 -6.43 9.15 -15.56
CA ARG A 59 -6.36 9.70 -16.91
C ARG A 59 -7.24 10.95 -17.10
N PRO A 60 -8.54 10.94 -16.79
CA PRO A 60 -9.40 12.13 -16.92
C PRO A 60 -8.90 13.33 -16.12
N VAL A 61 -8.44 13.11 -14.88
CA VAL A 61 -7.91 14.18 -14.03
C VAL A 61 -6.57 14.70 -14.59
N PHE A 62 -5.73 13.83 -15.13
CA PHE A 62 -4.46 14.23 -15.72
C PHE A 62 -4.65 15.05 -17.00
N GLU A 63 -5.55 14.62 -17.89
CA GLU A 63 -5.91 15.33 -19.12
C GLU A 63 -6.51 16.71 -18.85
N LEU A 64 -7.25 16.86 -17.74
CA LEU A 64 -7.79 18.15 -17.31
C LEU A 64 -6.72 19.11 -16.79
N LEU A 65 -5.67 18.59 -16.14
CA LEU A 65 -4.69 19.39 -15.40
C LEU A 65 -3.39 19.66 -16.15
N PHE A 66 -3.06 18.84 -17.16
CA PHE A 66 -1.76 18.88 -17.83
C PHE A 66 -1.89 18.82 -19.35
N PRO A 67 -1.01 19.54 -20.09
CA PRO A 67 -0.94 19.42 -21.54
C PRO A 67 -0.36 18.06 -21.96
N ILE A 68 -0.59 17.71 -23.23
CA ILE A 68 -0.27 16.39 -23.83
C ILE A 68 1.21 16.01 -23.69
N SER A 69 2.12 16.99 -23.62
CA SER A 69 3.56 16.77 -23.44
C SER A 69 3.95 16.05 -22.14
N TYR A 70 3.05 15.94 -21.16
CA TYR A 70 3.32 15.26 -19.88
C TYR A 70 2.75 13.84 -19.77
N PHE A 71 2.20 13.27 -20.85
CA PHE A 71 1.52 11.96 -20.81
C PHE A 71 2.41 10.80 -20.36
N GLU A 72 3.73 10.87 -20.55
CA GLU A 72 4.66 9.87 -19.98
C GLU A 72 4.54 9.79 -18.44
N GLY A 73 4.19 10.90 -17.80
CA GLY A 73 3.96 10.97 -16.36
C GLY A 73 2.64 10.35 -15.89
N LEU A 74 1.74 9.94 -16.80
CA LEU A 74 0.45 9.34 -16.45
C LEU A 74 0.65 7.92 -15.92
N VAL A 75 1.52 7.18 -16.59
CA VAL A 75 1.85 5.78 -16.29
C VAL A 75 2.44 5.62 -14.90
N VAL A 76 3.18 6.61 -14.43
CA VAL A 76 3.91 6.50 -13.15
C VAL A 76 3.05 6.75 -11.92
N ILE A 77 1.88 7.37 -12.09
CA ILE A 77 1.02 7.81 -10.99
C ILE A 77 0.55 6.66 -10.09
N PRO A 78 0.03 5.52 -10.60
CA PRO A 78 -0.40 4.41 -9.76
C PRO A 78 0.72 3.90 -8.85
N TYR A 79 1.94 3.80 -9.39
CA TYR A 79 3.11 3.33 -8.65
C TYR A 79 3.54 4.32 -7.55
N LEU A 80 3.59 5.62 -7.89
CA LEU A 80 3.95 6.66 -6.93
C LEU A 80 2.88 6.87 -5.86
N TYR A 81 1.61 6.64 -6.18
CA TYR A 81 0.51 6.67 -5.21
C TYR A 81 0.64 5.53 -4.19
N LEU A 82 1.01 4.33 -4.65
CA LEU A 82 1.15 3.16 -3.77
C LEU A 82 2.38 3.23 -2.86
N SER A 83 3.45 3.90 -3.31
CA SER A 83 4.74 3.96 -2.62
C SER A 83 4.68 4.42 -1.15
N PRO A 84 4.12 5.59 -0.80
CA PRO A 84 4.02 6.03 0.59
C PRO A 84 3.06 5.16 1.42
N LEU A 85 2.08 4.52 0.79
CA LEU A 85 1.18 3.58 1.47
C LEU A 85 1.91 2.28 1.84
N LEU A 86 2.81 1.78 1.00
CA LEU A 86 3.68 0.64 1.34
C LEU A 86 4.66 1.01 2.46
N LEU A 87 5.20 2.23 2.44
CA LEU A 87 6.03 2.74 3.54
C LEU A 87 5.24 2.80 4.85
N MET A 88 3.97 3.20 4.81
CA MET A 88 3.05 3.16 5.95
C MET A 88 2.96 1.74 6.54
N LEU A 89 2.72 0.74 5.69
CA LEU A 89 2.63 -0.66 6.10
C LEU A 89 3.94 -1.16 6.72
N PHE A 90 5.08 -0.80 6.11
CA PHE A 90 6.40 -1.10 6.67
C PHE A 90 6.54 -0.53 8.09
N GLN A 91 6.17 0.73 8.31
CA GLN A 91 6.24 1.36 9.62
C GLN A 91 5.29 0.72 10.64
N THR A 92 4.09 0.32 10.20
CA THR A 92 3.12 -0.36 11.08
C THR A 92 3.74 -1.58 11.76
N VAL A 93 4.46 -2.40 10.99
CA VAL A 93 5.11 -3.62 11.47
C VAL A 93 6.47 -3.32 12.11
N GLY A 94 7.25 -2.42 11.50
CA GLY A 94 8.60 -2.07 11.94
C GLY A 94 8.65 -1.41 13.32
N ASN A 95 7.60 -0.68 13.71
CA ASN A 95 7.52 -0.09 15.06
C ASN A 95 7.53 -1.14 16.18
N GLN A 96 7.13 -2.38 15.89
CA GLN A 96 7.22 -3.46 16.88
C GLN A 96 8.68 -3.76 17.26
N PHE A 97 9.63 -3.56 16.35
CA PHE A 97 11.05 -3.70 16.65
C PHE A 97 11.57 -2.64 17.62
N LEU A 98 10.97 -1.44 17.63
CA LEU A 98 11.27 -0.42 18.64
C LEU A 98 10.77 -0.86 20.03
N VAL A 99 9.55 -1.41 20.08
CA VAL A 99 8.95 -1.93 21.31
C VAL A 99 9.80 -3.05 21.93
N VAL A 100 10.28 -3.99 21.12
CA VAL A 100 11.14 -5.09 21.60
C VAL A 100 12.64 -4.74 21.66
N LYS A 101 12.99 -3.44 21.53
CA LYS A 101 14.37 -2.93 21.57
C LYS A 101 15.33 -3.58 20.55
N LYS A 102 14.82 -4.04 19.41
CA LYS A 102 15.60 -4.59 18.28
C LYS A 102 15.44 -3.75 17.01
N SER A 103 15.49 -2.43 17.15
CA SER A 103 15.28 -1.45 16.07
C SER A 103 16.17 -1.67 14.84
N TYR A 104 17.37 -2.23 15.04
CA TYR A 104 18.29 -2.57 13.95
C TYR A 104 17.66 -3.48 12.89
N LEU A 105 16.72 -4.37 13.27
CA LEU A 105 16.01 -5.24 12.32
C LEU A 105 15.12 -4.44 11.36
N SER A 106 14.56 -3.32 11.83
CA SER A 106 13.79 -2.38 10.99
C SER A 106 14.71 -1.72 9.97
N THR A 107 15.87 -1.24 10.43
CA THR A 107 16.88 -0.60 9.58
C THR A 107 17.41 -1.56 8.52
N VAL A 108 17.72 -2.81 8.88
CA VAL A 108 18.15 -3.84 7.93
C VAL A 108 17.06 -4.14 6.90
N SER A 109 15.81 -4.29 7.35
CA SER A 109 14.68 -4.58 6.45
C SER A 109 14.44 -3.44 5.45
N LEU A 110 14.48 -2.18 5.90
CA LEU A 110 14.39 -1.01 5.03
C LEU A 110 15.61 -0.87 4.11
N GLY A 111 16.80 -1.15 4.65
CA GLY A 111 18.06 -1.10 3.92
C GLY A 111 18.12 -2.08 2.75
N LEU A 112 17.58 -3.29 2.92
CA LEU A 112 17.44 -4.27 1.84
C LEU A 112 16.58 -3.74 0.69
N GLY A 113 15.42 -3.14 1.00
CA GLY A 113 14.56 -2.55 -0.03
C GLY A 113 15.18 -1.31 -0.68
N ALA A 114 15.89 -0.48 0.08
CA ALA A 114 16.62 0.67 -0.45
C ALA A 114 17.77 0.25 -1.39
N LEU A 115 18.53 -0.78 -1.02
CA LEU A 115 19.60 -1.33 -1.86
C LEU A 115 19.02 -1.89 -3.16
N LEU A 116 17.95 -2.69 -3.06
CA LEU A 116 17.27 -3.21 -4.26
C LEU A 116 16.72 -2.08 -5.13
N ASN A 117 16.15 -1.03 -4.52
CA ASN A 117 15.69 0.15 -5.24
C ASN A 117 16.82 0.82 -6.04
N VAL A 118 18.00 1.01 -5.45
CA VAL A 118 19.16 1.60 -6.14
C VAL A 118 19.63 0.72 -7.30
N VAL A 119 19.72 -0.59 -7.08
CA VAL A 119 20.10 -1.55 -8.13
C VAL A 119 19.10 -1.53 -9.28
N LEU A 120 17.80 -1.58 -8.96
CA LEU A 120 16.74 -1.55 -9.96
C LEU A 120 16.66 -0.22 -10.70
N ASN A 121 16.87 0.91 -10.02
CA ASN A 121 16.96 2.21 -10.68
C ASN A 121 18.07 2.22 -11.73
N ARG A 122 19.26 1.68 -11.40
CA ARG A 122 20.39 1.62 -12.34
C ARG A 122 20.10 0.75 -13.57
N LEU A 123 19.26 -0.28 -13.43
CA LEU A 123 18.88 -1.19 -14.52
C LEU A 123 17.66 -0.71 -15.31
N LEU A 124 16.62 -0.20 -14.64
CA LEU A 124 15.32 0.14 -15.22
C LEU A 124 15.27 1.56 -15.79
N ILE A 125 16.02 2.53 -15.25
CA ILE A 125 16.03 3.89 -15.81
C ILE A 125 16.56 3.92 -17.25
N PRO A 126 17.66 3.23 -17.61
CA PRO A 126 18.12 3.18 -19.00
C PRO A 126 17.12 2.52 -19.96
N LEU A 127 16.29 1.60 -19.47
CA LEU A 127 15.36 0.82 -20.29
C LEU A 127 13.98 1.49 -20.41
N TRP A 128 13.43 1.97 -19.29
CA TRP A 128 12.04 2.43 -19.15
C TRP A 128 11.93 3.88 -18.65
N GLY A 129 13.05 4.61 -18.56
CA GLY A 129 13.07 6.02 -18.15
C GLY A 129 12.41 6.25 -16.79
N VAL A 130 11.48 7.21 -16.74
CA VAL A 130 10.78 7.62 -15.51
C VAL A 130 9.86 6.51 -14.98
N GLU A 131 9.29 5.68 -15.85
CA GLU A 131 8.50 4.51 -15.43
C GLU A 131 9.36 3.49 -14.69
N GLY A 132 10.57 3.26 -15.19
CA GLY A 132 11.55 2.40 -14.53
C GLY A 132 11.85 2.82 -13.10
N ALA A 133 12.02 4.12 -12.86
CA ALA A 133 12.24 4.67 -11.52
C ALA A 133 11.03 4.50 -10.58
N ALA A 134 9.81 4.67 -11.11
CA ALA A 134 8.60 4.49 -10.33
C ALA A 134 8.39 3.01 -9.93
N VAL A 135 8.64 2.08 -10.86
CA VAL A 135 8.58 0.64 -10.60
C VAL A 135 9.65 0.24 -9.58
N ALA A 136 10.88 0.70 -9.73
CA ALA A 136 11.95 0.44 -8.77
C ALA A 136 11.57 0.88 -7.35
N THR A 137 10.85 2.00 -7.20
CA THR A 137 10.39 2.54 -5.91
C THR A 137 9.35 1.65 -5.25
N VAL A 138 8.34 1.23 -6.00
CA VAL A 138 7.32 0.30 -5.49
C VAL A 138 7.93 -1.04 -5.12
N VAL A 139 8.83 -1.58 -5.95
CA VAL A 139 9.50 -2.87 -5.67
C VAL A 139 10.39 -2.75 -4.44
N GLY A 140 11.11 -1.64 -4.28
CA GLY A 140 11.91 -1.36 -3.09
C GLY A 140 11.08 -1.37 -1.81
N TYR A 141 10.00 -0.58 -1.75
CA TYR A 141 9.13 -0.56 -0.57
C TYR A 141 8.40 -1.89 -0.35
N THR A 142 7.96 -2.57 -1.40
CA THR A 142 7.35 -3.90 -1.29
C THR A 142 8.32 -4.91 -0.67
N THR A 143 9.59 -4.85 -1.07
CA THR A 143 10.66 -5.69 -0.51
C THR A 143 10.89 -5.39 0.96
N SER A 144 10.91 -4.11 1.35
CA SER A 144 11.00 -3.72 2.77
C SER A 144 9.82 -4.25 3.58
N VAL A 145 8.60 -4.19 3.05
CA VAL A 145 7.39 -4.73 3.70
C VAL A 145 7.48 -6.26 3.84
N ILE A 146 7.89 -6.96 2.79
CA ILE A 146 8.05 -8.41 2.84
C ILE A 146 9.12 -8.80 3.87
N ALA A 147 10.28 -8.14 3.84
CA ALA A 147 11.37 -8.40 4.78
C ALA A 147 10.93 -8.19 6.24
N VAL A 148 10.27 -7.07 6.54
CA VAL A 148 9.81 -6.77 7.91
C VAL A 148 8.73 -7.75 8.37
N CYS A 149 7.81 -8.16 7.48
CA CYS A 149 6.76 -9.14 7.78
C CYS A 149 7.35 -10.55 8.03
N LEU A 150 8.35 -10.97 7.27
CA LEU A 150 9.03 -12.25 7.47
C LEU A 150 9.74 -12.28 8.83
N VAL A 151 10.55 -11.26 9.14
CA VAL A 151 11.29 -11.19 10.41
C VAL A 151 10.33 -11.11 11.61
N THR A 152 9.29 -10.28 11.53
CA THR A 152 8.29 -10.19 12.62
C THR A 152 7.46 -11.46 12.78
N SER A 153 7.15 -12.17 11.69
CA SER A 153 6.46 -13.46 11.77
C SER A 153 7.33 -14.53 12.43
N HIS A 154 8.63 -14.58 12.11
CA HIS A 154 9.58 -15.46 12.80
C HIS A 154 9.69 -15.16 14.30
N MET A 155 9.57 -13.89 14.68
CA MET A 155 9.59 -13.46 16.08
C MET A 155 8.24 -13.55 16.80
N GLN A 156 7.18 -14.08 16.14
CA GLN A 156 5.81 -14.12 16.68
C GLN A 156 5.23 -12.74 17.04
N LEU A 157 5.76 -11.67 16.45
CA LEU A 157 5.29 -10.29 16.65
C LEU A 157 4.21 -9.88 15.64
N HIS A 158 4.03 -10.66 14.57
CA HIS A 158 3.05 -10.34 13.55
C HIS A 158 2.48 -11.59 12.90
N ARG A 159 1.17 -11.58 12.65
CA ARG A 159 0.47 -12.67 11.97
C ARG A 159 -0.16 -12.16 10.68
N MET A 160 0.44 -12.53 9.56
CA MET A 160 -0.10 -12.23 8.24
C MET A 160 -1.38 -13.04 8.00
N SER A 161 -2.46 -12.35 7.65
CA SER A 161 -3.70 -13.02 7.25
C SER A 161 -3.57 -13.47 5.80
N ARG A 162 -4.13 -14.64 5.47
CA ARG A 162 -4.24 -15.10 4.06
C ARG A 162 -5.02 -14.08 3.21
N ARG A 163 -5.93 -13.32 3.82
CA ARG A 163 -6.72 -12.28 3.15
C ARG A 163 -5.85 -11.13 2.66
N THR A 164 -4.89 -10.67 3.48
CA THR A 164 -3.96 -9.60 3.06
C THR A 164 -3.07 -10.04 1.91
N LEU A 165 -2.64 -11.31 1.88
CA LEU A 165 -1.86 -11.87 0.78
C LEU A 165 -2.70 -11.99 -0.52
N VAL A 166 -3.96 -12.41 -0.41
CA VAL A 166 -4.87 -12.43 -1.57
C VAL A 166 -5.16 -11.01 -2.06
N ALA A 167 -5.38 -10.04 -1.16
CA ALA A 167 -5.59 -8.64 -1.52
C ALA A 167 -4.37 -8.03 -2.23
N SER A 168 -3.15 -8.31 -1.77
CA SER A 168 -1.94 -7.83 -2.44
C SER A 168 -1.76 -8.47 -3.83
N GLY A 169 -2.08 -9.76 -3.97
CA GLY A 169 -2.11 -10.41 -5.30
C GLY A 169 -3.13 -9.78 -6.24
N LEU A 170 -4.34 -9.49 -5.75
CA LEU A 170 -5.41 -8.86 -6.53
C LEU A 170 -5.06 -7.43 -6.97
N VAL A 171 -4.46 -6.59 -6.12
CA VAL A 171 -4.06 -5.24 -6.52
C VAL A 171 -2.94 -5.25 -7.57
N VAL A 172 -1.99 -6.18 -7.45
CA VAL A 172 -0.93 -6.35 -8.45
C VAL A 172 -1.52 -6.80 -9.79
N ALA A 173 -2.39 -7.83 -9.78
CA ALA A 173 -3.07 -8.28 -10.98
C ALA A 173 -3.92 -7.17 -11.62
N TYR A 174 -4.60 -6.36 -10.80
CA TYR A 174 -5.37 -5.20 -11.24
C TYR A 174 -4.51 -4.16 -11.95
N VAL A 175 -3.38 -3.75 -11.36
CA VAL A 175 -2.47 -2.76 -11.95
C VAL A 175 -1.88 -3.29 -13.27
N ILE A 176 -1.42 -4.54 -13.30
CA ILE A 176 -0.86 -5.17 -14.51
C ILE A 176 -1.92 -5.25 -15.62
N THR A 177 -3.13 -5.71 -15.30
CA THR A 177 -4.20 -5.87 -16.29
C THR A 177 -4.62 -4.52 -16.88
N ASN A 178 -4.77 -3.49 -16.04
CA ASN A 178 -5.06 -2.14 -16.52
C ASN A 178 -3.92 -1.58 -17.38
N ARG A 179 -2.67 -1.84 -17.01
CA ARG A 179 -1.50 -1.37 -17.76
C ARG A 179 -1.42 -2.02 -19.15
N LEU A 180 -1.66 -3.33 -19.25
CA LEU A 180 -1.47 -4.10 -20.49
C LEU A 180 -2.66 -4.05 -21.45
N PHE A 181 -3.90 -4.11 -20.94
CA PHE A 181 -5.09 -4.34 -21.77
C PHE A 181 -6.05 -3.15 -21.83
N PHE A 182 -6.16 -2.37 -20.74
CA PHE A 182 -7.24 -1.40 -20.59
C PHE A 182 -6.76 0.05 -20.42
N PHE A 183 -5.48 0.34 -20.68
CA PHE A 183 -4.89 1.66 -20.41
C PHE A 183 -5.65 2.81 -21.12
N GLU A 184 -6.16 2.57 -22.33
CA GLU A 184 -6.92 3.58 -23.08
C GLU A 184 -8.44 3.50 -22.90
N ASN A 185 -8.96 2.36 -22.44
CA ASN A 185 -10.40 2.07 -22.41
C ASN A 185 -11.01 2.32 -21.03
N LEU A 186 -11.50 3.54 -20.78
CA LEU A 186 -12.08 3.94 -19.49
C LEU A 186 -13.21 3.00 -19.00
N LEU A 187 -14.08 2.54 -19.91
CA LEU A 187 -15.18 1.63 -19.56
C LEU A 187 -14.67 0.33 -18.93
N TRP A 188 -13.64 -0.29 -19.52
CA TRP A 188 -13.06 -1.52 -18.99
C TRP A 188 -12.29 -1.30 -17.69
N GLN A 189 -11.67 -0.14 -17.50
CA GLN A 189 -11.06 0.23 -16.22
C GLN A 189 -12.12 0.29 -15.11
N ILE A 190 -13.27 0.94 -15.37
CA ILE A 190 -14.37 1.04 -14.41
C ILE A 190 -14.93 -0.35 -14.09
N VAL A 191 -15.19 -1.18 -15.11
CA VAL A 191 -15.70 -2.55 -14.90
C VAL A 191 -14.73 -3.35 -14.03
N LEU A 192 -13.43 -3.33 -14.34
CA LEU A 192 -12.42 -4.05 -13.57
C LEU A 192 -12.29 -3.50 -12.14
N THR A 193 -12.39 -2.18 -11.94
CA THR A 193 -12.44 -1.55 -10.61
C THR A 193 -13.62 -2.07 -9.81
N LEU A 194 -14.82 -2.13 -10.40
CA LEU A 194 -16.02 -2.64 -9.70
C LEU A 194 -15.87 -4.11 -9.31
N VAL A 195 -15.30 -4.95 -10.17
CA VAL A 195 -15.04 -6.36 -9.88
C VAL A 195 -14.08 -6.52 -8.71
N VAL A 196 -12.95 -5.81 -8.72
CA VAL A 196 -11.95 -5.91 -7.64
C VAL A 196 -12.50 -5.33 -6.33
N MET A 197 -13.19 -4.19 -6.38
CA MET A 197 -13.84 -3.61 -5.20
C MET A 197 -14.89 -4.55 -4.61
N ALA A 198 -15.73 -5.18 -5.44
CA ALA A 198 -16.69 -6.18 -4.99
C ALA A 198 -16.00 -7.38 -4.33
N SER A 199 -14.85 -7.83 -4.86
CA SER A 199 -14.07 -8.91 -4.26
C SER A 199 -13.53 -8.55 -2.86
N TYR A 200 -13.08 -7.30 -2.67
CA TYR A 200 -12.65 -6.80 -1.36
C TYR A 200 -13.82 -6.71 -0.39
N VAL A 201 -14.96 -6.15 -0.81
CA VAL A 201 -16.17 -6.09 0.01
C VAL A 201 -16.63 -7.50 0.41
N TYR A 202 -16.60 -8.46 -0.51
CA TYR A 202 -16.95 -9.85 -0.22
C TYR A 202 -16.00 -10.48 0.81
N MET A 203 -14.67 -10.28 0.66
CA MET A 203 -13.67 -10.83 1.56
C MET A 203 -13.78 -10.26 2.99
N TYR A 204 -14.13 -8.98 3.11
CA TYR A 204 -14.24 -8.25 4.39
C TYR A 204 -15.70 -8.07 4.86
N ARG A 205 -16.68 -8.75 4.25
CA ARG A 205 -18.12 -8.60 4.52
C ARG A 205 -18.55 -8.82 5.97
N ALA A 206 -17.81 -9.63 6.72
CA ALA A 206 -18.12 -9.91 8.12
C ALA A 206 -17.77 -8.70 9.01
N GLU A 207 -16.61 -8.10 8.78
CA GLU A 207 -16.13 -6.92 9.50
C GLU A 207 -16.95 -5.68 9.13
N LEU A 208 -17.29 -5.52 7.85
CA LEU A 208 -18.20 -4.46 7.38
C LEU A 208 -19.59 -4.56 8.03
N ARG A 209 -20.17 -5.77 8.11
CA ARG A 209 -21.46 -5.98 8.79
C ARG A 209 -21.41 -5.62 10.28
N MET A 210 -20.31 -5.95 10.96
CA MET A 210 -20.12 -5.56 12.36
C MET A 210 -20.02 -4.04 12.52
N ALA A 211 -19.29 -3.36 11.64
CA ALA A 211 -19.20 -1.89 11.64
C ALA A 211 -20.57 -1.23 11.41
N CYS A 212 -21.34 -1.67 10.40
CA CYS A 212 -22.68 -1.16 10.14
C CYS A 212 -23.64 -1.38 11.32
N ARG A 213 -23.54 -2.53 12.02
CA ARG A 213 -24.34 -2.79 13.23
C ARG A 213 -24.01 -1.83 14.36
N ARG A 214 -22.73 -1.54 14.60
CA ARG A 214 -22.29 -0.58 15.64
C ARG A 214 -22.70 0.86 15.34
N LEU A 215 -22.79 1.24 14.06
CA LEU A 215 -23.28 2.56 13.66
C LEU A 215 -24.80 2.67 13.88
N LYS A 216 -25.56 1.60 13.59
CA LYS A 216 -27.01 1.58 13.83
C LYS A 216 -27.40 1.57 15.31
N THR A 217 -26.56 1.08 16.21
CA THR A 217 -26.81 1.13 17.66
C THR A 217 -26.36 2.43 18.33
N ARG A 218 -25.68 3.33 17.61
CA ARG A 218 -25.31 4.68 18.09
C ARG A 218 -26.21 5.80 17.52
N SER A 219 -27.16 5.46 16.65
CA SER A 219 -28.23 6.32 16.15
C SER A 219 -29.54 6.01 16.87
#